data_AF-A0A7H8NCQ1-F1
#
_entry.id   AF-A0A7H8NCQ1-F1
#
_cell.length_a   1.000
_cell.length_b   1.000
_cell.length_c   1.000
_cell.angle_alpha   90.00
_cell.angle_beta   90.00
_cell.angle_gamma   90.00
#
_symmetry.space_group_name_H-M   'P 1'
#
loop_
_entity.id
_entity.type
_entity.pdbx_description
1 polymer ?
#
loop_
_entity_poly.entity_id
_entity_poly.type
_entity_poly.pdbx_seq_one_letter_code
_entity_poly.pdbx_strand_id
1 'polypeptide(L)' 'MTDSGPEPTLPWLVVRQDDNGNRYRVGRYATKTEAEQVADRLHARGACQLYVVERSTAPRRTA' A
#
# COMPACT_ATOMS: atom_id res chain seq x y z
N MET A 1 17.45 1.02 -23.24
CA MET A 1 17.57 -0.42 -23.00
C MET A 1 17.66 -0.60 -21.50
N THR A 2 16.52 -0.72 -20.81
CA THR A 2 16.48 -1.06 -19.38
C THR A 2 15.94 -2.47 -19.33
N ASP A 3 16.83 -3.44 -19.13
CA ASP A 3 16.47 -4.78 -18.68
C ASP A 3 16.05 -4.66 -17.21
N SER A 4 14.85 -4.11 -16.99
CA SER A 4 14.17 -4.29 -15.72
C SER A 4 13.60 -5.70 -15.78
N GLY A 5 14.40 -6.69 -15.36
CA GLY A 5 13.89 -8.01 -14.98
C GLY A 5 12.66 -7.86 -14.09
N PRO A 6 11.78 -8.88 -13.97
CA PRO A 6 10.44 -8.72 -13.41
C PRO A 6 10.52 -7.99 -12.08
N GLU A 7 10.12 -6.71 -12.07
CA GLU A 7 10.17 -5.90 -10.87
C GLU A 7 9.42 -6.67 -9.79
N PRO A 8 10.03 -6.88 -8.61
CA PRO A 8 9.38 -7.61 -7.54
C PRO A 8 8.03 -6.96 -7.33
N THR A 9 6.97 -7.71 -7.61
CA THR A 9 5.63 -7.16 -7.49
C THR A 9 5.47 -6.83 -6.01
N LEU A 10 5.18 -5.56 -5.72
CA LEU A 10 4.85 -5.09 -4.38
C LEU A 10 3.31 -4.99 -4.31
N PRO A 11 2.61 -6.12 -4.04
CA PRO A 11 1.17 -6.17 -4.16
C PRO A 11 0.46 -5.60 -2.94
N TRP A 12 1.15 -5.31 -1.84
CA TRP A 12 0.51 -4.82 -0.63
C TRP A 12 0.64 -3.32 -0.55
N LEU A 13 -0.48 -2.62 -0.41
CA LEU A 13 -0.58 -1.18 -0.34
C LEU A 13 -1.00 -0.77 1.07
N VAL A 14 -0.37 0.27 1.61
CA VAL A 14 -0.93 1.01 2.75
C VAL A 14 -1.65 2.22 2.21
N VAL A 15 -2.92 2.37 2.57
CA VAL A 15 -3.79 3.47 2.14
C VAL A 15 -4.24 4.26 3.36
N ARG A 16 -4.01 5.57 3.35
CA ARG A 16 -4.59 6.51 4.32
C ARG A 16 -5.99 6.88 3.85
N GLN A 17 -6.96 6.79 4.75
CA GLN A 17 -8.31 7.34 4.60
C GLN A 17 -8.52 8.40 5.67
N ASP A 18 -8.96 9.60 5.26
CA ASP A 18 -9.43 10.64 6.17
C ASP A 18 -10.96 10.61 6.34
N ASP A 19 -11.45 11.42 7.27
CA ASP A 19 -12.86 11.60 7.60
C ASP A 19 -13.69 12.14 6.42
N ASN A 20 -13.06 12.91 5.53
CA ASN A 20 -13.64 13.36 4.26
C ASN A 20 -13.77 12.25 3.21
N GLY A 21 -13.30 11.03 3.51
CA GLY A 21 -13.34 9.88 2.61
C GLY A 21 -12.26 9.90 1.53
N ASN A 22 -11.29 10.83 1.58
CA ASN A 22 -10.20 10.84 0.63
C ASN A 22 -9.24 9.67 0.92
N ARG A 23 -8.78 9.00 -0.14
CA ARG A 23 -7.93 7.82 -0.05
C ARG A 23 -6.60 8.04 -0.75
N TYR A 24 -5.51 7.93 -0.01
CA TYR A 24 -4.16 8.18 -0.52
C TYR A 24 -3.25 6.98 -0.28
N ARG A 25 -2.55 6.53 -1.33
CA ARG A 25 -1.55 5.46 -1.20
C ARG A 25 -0.31 6.03 -0.53
N VAL A 26 0.08 5.43 0.58
CA VAL A 26 1.23 5.82 1.41
C VAL A 26 2.48 5.03 1.02
N GLY A 27 2.33 3.75 0.66
CA GLY A 27 3.46 2.88 0.32
C GLY A 27 3.05 1.57 -0.33
N ARG A 28 4.04 0.86 -0.89
CA ARG A 28 3.92 -0.48 -1.47
C ARG A 28 4.92 -1.42 -0.79
N TYR A 29 4.49 -2.64 -0.49
CA TYR A 29 5.25 -3.63 0.26
C TYR A 29 5.19 -4.99 -0.41
N ALA A 30 6.23 -5.79 -0.19
CA ALA A 30 6.35 -7.13 -0.72
C ALA A 30 5.42 -8.10 0.03
N THR A 31 5.27 -7.91 1.35
CA THR A 31 4.45 -8.75 2.21
C THR A 31 3.31 -7.99 2.88
N LYS A 32 2.25 -8.71 3.25
CA LYS A 32 1.13 -8.14 4.02
C LYS A 32 1.61 -7.66 5.39
N THR A 33 2.45 -8.46 6.05
CA THR A 33 2.97 -8.18 7.38
C THR A 33 3.77 -6.89 7.44
N GLU A 34 4.62 -6.61 6.45
CA GLU A 34 5.33 -5.31 6.37
C GLU A 34 4.34 -4.15 6.23
N ALA A 35 3.32 -4.30 5.39
CA ALA A 35 2.29 -3.28 5.22
C ALA A 35 1.48 -3.04 6.51
N GLU A 36 1.11 -4.10 7.22
CA GLU A 36 0.39 -4.04 8.50
C GLU A 36 1.22 -3.34 9.58
N GLN A 37 2.50 -3.72 9.74
CA GLN A 37 3.40 -3.06 10.69
C GLN A 37 3.53 -1.54 10.43
N VAL A 38 3.55 -1.13 9.17
CA VAL A 38 3.57 0.30 8.83
C VAL A 38 2.24 0.96 9.15
N ALA A 39 1.10 0.34 8.79
CA ALA A 39 -0.22 0.86 9.11
C ALA A 39 -0.40 1.07 10.62
N ASP A 40 -0.01 0.10 11.44
CA ASP A 40 -0.09 0.17 12.91
C ASP A 40 0.76 1.31 13.47
N ARG A 41 2.01 1.46 12.99
CA ARG A 41 2.91 2.54 13.39
C ARG A 41 2.38 3.92 13.01
N LEU A 42 1.70 4.04 11.87
CA LEU A 42 1.11 5.30 11.41
C LEU A 42 -0.16 5.64 12.19
N HIS A 43 -1.00 4.64 12.47
CA HIS A 43 -2.21 4.81 13.28
C HIS A 43 -1.89 5.30 14.70
N ALA A 44 -0.80 4.80 15.30
CA ALA A 44 -0.33 5.24 16.62
C ALA A 44 0.09 6.73 16.69
N ARG A 45 0.27 7.40 15.55
CA ARG A 45 0.75 8.80 15.47
C ARG A 45 -0.34 9.85 15.28
N GLY A 46 -1.61 9.46 15.08
CA GLY A 46 -2.70 10.43 14.88
C GLY A 46 -4.10 9.81 14.90
N ALA A 47 -4.97 10.31 15.79
CA ALA A 47 -6.29 9.73 16.06
C ALA A 47 -7.36 10.01 14.97
N CYS A 48 -7.11 10.91 14.02
CA CYS A 48 -8.10 11.32 13.01
C CYS A 48 -7.93 10.63 11.65
N GLN A 49 -6.96 9.72 11.50
CA GLN A 49 -6.65 9.08 10.22
C GLN A 49 -6.71 7.56 10.33
N LEU A 50 -7.40 6.93 9.39
CA LEU A 50 -7.45 5.48 9.24
C LEU A 50 -6.38 5.03 8.25
N TYR A 51 -5.62 4.00 8.60
CA TYR A 51 -4.67 3.36 7.69
C TYR A 51 -5.11 1.92 7.44
N VAL A 52 -5.37 1.58 6.17
CA VAL A 52 -5.83 0.25 5.75
C VAL A 52 -4.81 -0.42 4.83
N VAL A 53 -4.69 -1.74 4.94
CA VAL A 53 -3.85 -2.56 4.07
C VAL A 53 -4.70 -3.19 2.97
N GLU A 54 -4.31 -2.95 1.72
CA GLU A 54 -5.02 -3.46 0.55
C GLU A 54 -4.08 -4.27 -0.34
N ARG A 55 -4.60 -5.34 -0.94
CA ARG A 55 -3.88 -6.06 -1.99
C ARG A 55 -4.18 -5.42 -3.34
N SER A 56 -3.17 -4.90 -4.03
CA SER A 56 -3.30 -4.45 -5.40
C SER A 56 -3.62 -5.64 -6.29
N THR A 57 -4.85 -5.68 -6.80
CA THR A 57 -5.19 -6.51 -7.94
C THR A 57 -4.69 -5.78 -9.18
N ALA A 58 -3.38 -5.80 -9.44
CA ALA A 58 -2.93 -5.36 -10.75
C ALA A 58 -3.59 -6.29 -11.79
N PRO A 59 -4.38 -5.79 -12.76
CA PRO A 59 -4.72 -6.62 -13.89
C PRO A 59 -3.40 -7.07 -14.50
N ARG A 60 -3.33 -8.36 -14.83
CA ARG A 60 -2.29 -8.91 -15.71
C ARG A 60 -2.18 -7.94 -16.88
N ARG A 61 -1.06 -7.21 -17.01
CA ARG A 61 -0.81 -6.33 -18.15
C ARG A 61 -0.86 -7.24 -19.38
N THR A 62 -1.97 -7.22 -20.10
CA THR A 62 -2.03 -7.80 -21.44
C THR A 62 -1.20 -6.91 -22.34
N ALA A 63 -0.25 -7.59 -23.00
CA ALA A 63 0.61 -7.23 -24.12
C ALA A 63 0.51 -5.80 -24.66
#